data_AF-A0A3M4QMB0-F1
#
_entry.id   AF-A0A3M4QMB0-F1
#
_cell.length_a   1.000
_cell.length_b   1.000
_cell.length_c   1.000
_cell.angle_alpha   90.00
_cell.angle_beta   90.00
_cell.angle_gamma   90.00
#
_symmetry.space_group_name_H-M   'P 1'
#
loop_
_entity.id
_entity.type
_entity.pdbx_description
1 polymer ?
#
loop_
_entity_poly.entity_id
_entity_poly.type
_entity_poly.pdbx_seq_one_letter_code
_entity_poly.pdbx_strand_id
1 'polypeptide(L)'
;MALEDLSSKFSISRILSSFKDDPEFQELVYGLALKVLNQSHQAISNPSAGKGKAARAKKEAEVFVISKDGISVTLPLRTPRSKLNVDREAFEFLGFSFVGEGDEAELETESFVDNAGAEQPLSRKSVITALQQQTAFDGYSIAQQ
;
A
#
# COMPACT_ATOMS: atom_id res chain seq x y z
N MET A 1 -15.23 41.48 -7.23
CA MET A 1 -15.60 42.62 -6.35
C MET A 1 -16.47 42.23 -5.15
N ALA A 2 -17.35 41.21 -5.21
CA ALA A 2 -18.16 40.82 -4.05
C ALA A 2 -17.40 40.13 -2.89
N LEU A 3 -16.31 39.40 -3.18
CA LEU A 3 -15.55 38.66 -2.17
C LEU A 3 -14.64 39.56 -1.31
N GLU A 4 -13.98 40.55 -1.94
CA GLU A 4 -13.15 41.54 -1.24
C GLU A 4 -13.98 42.45 -0.33
N ASP A 5 -15.18 42.85 -0.75
CA ASP A 5 -16.05 43.71 0.07
C ASP A 5 -16.61 42.94 1.29
N LEU A 6 -16.82 41.63 1.17
CA LEU A 6 -17.20 40.77 2.29
C LEU A 6 -16.04 40.55 3.28
N SER A 7 -14.83 40.33 2.76
CA SER A 7 -13.61 40.17 3.58
C SER A 7 -13.21 41.45 4.33
N SER A 8 -13.59 42.62 3.81
CA SER A 8 -13.37 43.92 4.47
C SER A 8 -14.39 44.20 5.59
N LYS A 9 -15.65 43.79 5.39
CA LYS A 9 -16.77 44.04 6.32
C LYS A 9 -16.80 43.12 7.53
N PHE A 10 -16.29 41.90 7.40
CA PHE A 10 -16.26 40.93 8.49
C PHE A 10 -14.83 40.46 8.74
N SER A 11 -14.23 40.94 9.83
CA SER A 11 -12.91 40.43 10.22
C SER A 11 -13.02 38.95 10.57
N ILE A 12 -12.11 38.16 10.02
CA ILE A 12 -12.05 36.71 10.27
C ILE A 12 -11.98 36.43 11.78
N SER A 13 -11.21 37.23 12.52
CA SER A 13 -11.14 37.13 13.99
C SER A 13 -12.50 37.26 14.67
N ARG A 14 -13.37 38.17 14.19
CA ARG A 14 -14.72 38.35 14.73
C ARG A 14 -15.62 37.17 14.37
N ILE A 15 -15.54 36.68 13.14
CA ILE A 15 -16.26 35.48 12.70
C ILE A 15 -15.88 34.30 13.59
N LEU A 16 -14.58 33.96 13.68
CA LEU A 16 -14.08 32.83 14.48
C LEU A 16 -14.43 32.98 15.97
N SER A 17 -14.36 34.19 16.53
CA SER A 17 -14.76 34.43 17.92
C SER A 17 -16.24 34.20 18.19
N SER A 18 -17.10 34.31 17.16
CA SER A 18 -18.54 34.07 17.29
C SER A 18 -18.87 32.58 17.45
N PHE A 19 -17.98 31.70 16.98
CA PHE A 19 -18.09 30.24 17.12
C PHE A 19 -17.24 29.69 18.27
N LYS A 20 -16.63 30.54 19.10
CA LYS A 20 -15.72 30.09 20.16
C LYS A 20 -16.40 29.15 21.19
N ASP A 21 -17.69 29.32 21.40
CA ASP A 21 -18.47 28.56 22.39
C ASP A 21 -19.21 27.36 21.74
N ASP A 22 -19.04 27.15 20.44
CA ASP A 22 -19.65 26.05 19.70
C ASP A 22 -18.79 24.77 19.85
N PRO A 23 -19.34 23.68 20.41
CA PRO A 23 -18.60 22.44 20.65
C PRO A 23 -18.12 21.77 19.36
N GLU A 24 -18.86 21.85 18.26
CA GLU A 24 -18.46 21.26 16.98
C GLU A 24 -17.30 22.05 16.37
N PHE A 25 -17.34 23.38 16.50
CA PHE A 25 -16.25 24.24 16.08
C PHE A 25 -14.98 24.03 16.92
N GLN A 26 -15.12 23.82 18.22
CA GLN A 26 -14.00 23.48 19.11
C GLN A 26 -13.32 22.18 18.65
N GLU A 27 -14.09 21.12 18.34
CA GLU A 27 -13.53 19.85 17.84
C GLU A 27 -12.73 20.05 16.55
N LEU A 28 -13.24 20.86 15.61
CA LEU A 28 -12.54 21.20 14.37
C LEU A 28 -11.23 21.95 14.63
N VAL A 29 -11.23 22.93 15.54
CA VAL A 29 -10.04 23.69 15.92
C VAL A 29 -9.02 22.78 16.60
N TYR A 30 -9.44 21.90 17.51
CA TYR A 30 -8.57 20.92 18.15
C TYR A 30 -7.97 19.93 17.14
N GLY A 31 -8.78 19.39 16.23
CA GLY A 31 -8.32 18.51 15.16
C GLY A 31 -7.29 19.19 14.24
N LEU A 32 -7.52 20.45 13.89
CA LEU A 32 -6.56 21.25 13.12
C LEU A 32 -5.26 21.48 13.89
N ALA A 33 -5.34 21.87 15.16
CA ALA A 33 -4.17 22.10 16.01
C ALA A 33 -3.33 20.83 16.16
N LEU A 34 -3.97 19.68 16.39
CA LEU A 34 -3.30 18.38 16.47
C LEU A 34 -2.62 18.02 15.14
N LYS A 35 -3.29 18.28 14.01
CA LYS A 35 -2.72 18.04 12.67
C LYS A 35 -1.48 18.91 12.42
N VAL A 36 -1.55 20.20 12.74
CA VAL A 36 -0.41 21.12 12.61
C VAL A 36 0.73 20.67 13.50
N LEU A 37 0.46 20.31 14.77
CA LEU A 37 1.47 19.82 15.70
C LEU A 37 2.17 18.56 15.17
N ASN A 38 1.41 17.58 14.68
CA ASN A 38 1.95 16.36 14.09
C ASN A 38 2.77 16.62 12.83
N GLN A 39 2.31 17.54 11.98
CA GLN A 39 3.05 17.93 10.77
C GLN A 39 4.35 18.67 11.12
N SER A 40 4.32 19.59 12.08
CA SER A 40 5.51 20.29 12.57
C SER A 40 6.50 19.34 13.22
N HIS A 41 6.02 18.40 14.05
CA HIS A 41 6.88 17.38 14.65
C HIS A 41 7.58 16.52 13.59
N GLN A 42 6.86 16.07 12.55
CA GLN A 42 7.46 15.34 11.43
C GLN A 42 8.49 16.18 10.67
N ALA A 43 8.19 17.45 10.39
CA ALA A 43 9.10 18.35 9.69
C ALA A 43 10.40 18.62 10.47
N ILE A 44 10.32 18.74 11.79
CA ILE A 44 11.47 18.96 12.68
C ILE A 44 12.23 17.66 12.92
N SER A 45 11.53 16.55 13.17
CA SER A 45 12.12 15.26 13.47
C SER A 45 12.79 14.61 12.26
N ASN A 46 12.38 14.96 11.04
CA ASN A 46 12.96 14.42 9.81
C ASN A 46 13.28 15.53 8.79
N PRO A 47 14.27 16.38 9.07
CA PRO A 47 14.56 17.57 8.27
C PRO A 47 15.12 17.26 6.87
N SER A 48 15.50 16.00 6.59
CA SER A 48 16.07 15.57 5.31
C SER A 48 15.04 15.17 4.24
N ALA A 49 13.75 15.43 4.45
CA ALA A 49 12.73 15.21 3.40
C ALA A 49 12.85 16.18 2.21
N GLY A 50 13.75 17.17 2.29
CA GLY A 50 14.13 18.03 1.17
C GLY A 50 15.29 17.44 0.36
N LYS A 51 14.99 16.87 -0.83
CA LYS A 51 15.88 16.20 -1.82
C LYS A 51 15.85 14.66 -1.83
N GLY A 52 14.67 14.08 -1.68
CA GLY A 52 14.33 12.81 -2.30
C GLY A 52 13.23 13.05 -3.33
N LYS A 53 13.38 12.54 -4.56
CA LYS A 53 12.35 12.58 -5.61
C LYS A 53 10.98 12.30 -5.00
N ALA A 54 10.00 13.16 -5.30
CA ALA A 54 8.63 13.10 -4.81
C ALA A 54 8.21 11.65 -4.49
N ALA A 55 8.05 11.35 -3.21
CA ALA A 55 7.36 10.15 -2.78
C ALA A 55 5.90 10.34 -3.21
N ARG A 56 5.64 9.98 -4.48
CA ARG A 56 4.31 9.65 -4.98
C ARG A 56 3.67 8.81 -3.89
N ALA A 57 2.48 9.21 -3.44
CA ALA A 57 1.69 8.46 -2.47
C ALA A 57 1.94 6.97 -2.71
N LYS A 58 2.53 6.29 -1.73
CA LYS A 58 2.67 4.83 -1.77
C LYS A 58 1.25 4.34 -2.00
N LYS A 59 0.95 3.94 -3.23
CA LYS A 59 -0.18 3.06 -3.49
C LYS A 59 0.18 1.85 -2.64
N GLU A 60 -0.50 1.68 -1.50
CA GLU A 60 -0.28 0.54 -0.64
C GLU A 60 -0.28 -0.69 -1.55
N ALA A 61 0.81 -1.44 -1.53
CA ALA A 61 0.92 -2.64 -2.35
C ALA A 61 -0.26 -3.53 -1.95
N GLU A 62 -1.07 -3.95 -2.92
CA GLU A 62 -2.20 -4.84 -2.63
C GLU A 62 -1.60 -6.13 -2.06
N VAL A 63 -1.82 -6.40 -0.77
CA VAL A 63 -1.27 -7.57 -0.09
C VAL A 63 -2.27 -8.69 -0.18
N PHE A 64 -1.82 -9.85 -0.64
CA PHE A 64 -2.61 -11.07 -0.68
C PHE A 64 -2.06 -12.08 0.31
N VAL A 65 -2.95 -12.83 0.95
CA VAL A 65 -2.62 -13.94 1.84
C VAL A 65 -2.96 -15.23 1.11
N ILE A 66 -1.95 -16.07 0.87
CA ILE A 66 -2.09 -17.39 0.28
C ILE A 66 -2.14 -18.41 1.42
N SER A 67 -3.15 -19.28 1.44
CA SER A 67 -3.35 -20.24 2.53
C SER A 67 -3.59 -21.66 2.02
N LYS A 68 -2.98 -22.63 2.70
CA LYS A 68 -3.18 -24.07 2.48
C LYS A 68 -2.88 -24.84 3.77
N ASP A 69 -3.71 -25.84 4.08
CA ASP A 69 -3.53 -26.75 5.23
C ASP A 69 -3.30 -26.04 6.59
N GLY A 70 -3.93 -24.86 6.78
CA GLY A 70 -3.79 -24.06 8.00
C GLY A 70 -2.53 -23.20 8.08
N ILE A 71 -1.68 -23.20 7.05
CA ILE A 71 -0.49 -22.35 6.92
C ILE A 71 -0.80 -21.22 5.93
N SER A 72 -0.32 -20.01 6.22
CA SER A 72 -0.53 -18.83 5.38
C SER A 72 0.76 -18.04 5.17
N VAL A 73 0.94 -17.54 3.96
CA VAL A 73 2.07 -16.67 3.55
C VAL A 73 1.53 -15.44 2.82
N THR A 74 2.32 -14.36 2.80
CA THR A 74 1.91 -13.11 2.14
C THR A 74 2.59 -12.93 0.79
N LEU A 75 1.81 -12.48 -0.21
CA LEU A 75 2.29 -12.14 -1.54
C LEU A 75 1.82 -10.73 -1.91
N PRO A 76 2.67 -9.70 -1.72
CA PRO A 76 2.33 -8.33 -2.07
C PRO A 76 2.48 -8.03 -3.57
N LEU A 77 1.44 -7.47 -4.17
CA LEU A 77 1.46 -6.95 -5.53
C LEU A 77 2.10 -5.54 -5.53
N ARG A 78 3.40 -5.49 -5.84
CA ARG A 78 4.18 -4.24 -5.83
C ARG A 78 4.23 -3.53 -7.19
N THR A 79 4.13 -2.21 -7.14
CA THR A 79 4.47 -1.30 -8.25
C THR A 79 5.45 -0.24 -7.76
N PRO A 80 6.69 -0.13 -8.30
CA PRO A 80 7.26 -0.85 -9.44
C PRO A 80 7.57 -2.35 -9.15
N ARG A 81 7.81 -3.14 -10.21
CA ARG A 81 8.10 -4.58 -10.07
C ARG A 81 9.45 -4.78 -9.37
N SER A 82 9.47 -5.53 -8.28
CA SER A 82 10.68 -6.03 -7.61
C SER A 82 11.06 -7.41 -8.14
N LYS A 83 12.31 -7.85 -7.91
CA LYS A 83 12.73 -9.25 -8.14
C LYS A 83 11.82 -10.23 -7.41
N LEU A 84 11.60 -11.42 -7.95
CA LEU A 84 10.70 -12.43 -7.36
C LEU A 84 11.24 -13.02 -6.06
N ASN A 85 12.57 -13.08 -5.87
CA ASN A 85 13.22 -13.50 -4.62
C ASN A 85 12.75 -12.78 -3.37
N VAL A 86 12.28 -11.54 -3.51
CA VAL A 86 11.80 -10.76 -2.36
C VAL A 86 10.60 -11.43 -1.69
N ASP A 87 9.85 -12.23 -2.45
CA ASP A 87 8.70 -13.00 -1.95
C ASP A 87 8.97 -14.51 -2.08
N ARG A 88 10.23 -14.92 -1.94
CA ARG A 88 10.69 -16.31 -2.05
C ARG A 88 9.83 -17.28 -1.25
N GLU A 89 9.52 -16.94 0.01
CA GLU A 89 8.67 -17.74 0.88
C GLU A 89 7.31 -18.07 0.23
N ALA A 90 6.67 -17.10 -0.42
CA ALA A 90 5.37 -17.32 -1.06
C ALA A 90 5.46 -18.21 -2.31
N PHE A 91 6.54 -18.09 -3.08
CA PHE A 91 6.78 -18.95 -4.24
C PHE A 91 7.17 -20.37 -3.81
N GLU A 92 8.02 -20.52 -2.79
CA GLU A 92 8.35 -21.82 -2.20
C GLU A 92 7.13 -22.51 -1.59
N PHE A 93 6.23 -21.75 -0.95
CA PHE A 93 4.97 -22.27 -0.43
C PHE A 93 4.06 -22.85 -1.53
N LEU A 94 4.14 -22.30 -2.75
CA LEU A 94 3.43 -22.80 -3.94
C LEU A 94 4.17 -23.95 -4.64
N GLY A 95 5.36 -24.33 -4.16
CA GLY A 95 6.15 -25.44 -4.69
C GLY A 95 7.21 -25.03 -5.71
N PHE A 96 7.53 -23.74 -5.85
CA PHE A 96 8.62 -23.29 -6.71
C PHE A 96 9.97 -23.32 -5.98
N SER A 97 11.02 -23.59 -6.73
CA SER A 97 12.40 -23.60 -6.21
C SER A 97 13.18 -22.41 -6.73
N PHE A 98 14.16 -21.96 -5.94
CA PHE A 98 15.14 -20.96 -6.35
C PHE A 98 16.53 -21.57 -6.39
N VAL A 99 17.28 -21.28 -7.47
CA VAL A 99 18.67 -21.70 -7.68
C VAL A 99 19.60 -20.51 -7.39
N GLY A 100 20.68 -20.73 -6.65
CA GLY A 100 21.63 -19.68 -6.25
C GLY A 100 21.50 -19.26 -4.78
N GLU A 101 22.28 -18.27 -4.37
CA GLU A 101 22.43 -17.87 -2.96
C GLU A 101 22.00 -16.42 -2.73
N GLY A 102 21.31 -16.17 -1.61
CA GLY A 102 20.90 -14.83 -1.19
C GLY A 102 20.06 -14.05 -2.22
N ASP A 103 20.40 -12.77 -2.39
CA ASP A 103 19.72 -11.83 -3.30
C ASP A 103 19.93 -12.13 -4.80
N GLU A 104 20.84 -13.04 -5.13
CA GLU A 104 21.13 -13.48 -6.49
C GLU A 104 20.44 -14.79 -6.87
N ALA A 105 19.70 -15.42 -5.96
CA ALA A 105 18.92 -16.60 -6.34
C ALA A 105 17.94 -16.26 -7.48
N GLU A 106 17.61 -17.21 -8.33
CA GLU A 106 16.62 -17.03 -9.40
C GLU A 106 15.67 -18.22 -9.39
N LEU A 107 14.44 -18.01 -9.86
CA LEU A 107 13.47 -19.09 -9.97
C LEU A 107 13.99 -20.15 -10.93
N GLU A 108 13.92 -21.41 -10.51
CA GLU A 108 14.31 -22.55 -11.35
C GLU A 108 13.43 -22.66 -12.60
N THR A 109 12.19 -22.19 -12.52
CA THR A 109 11.21 -22.24 -13.62
C THR A 109 10.59 -20.85 -13.83
N GLU A 110 10.48 -20.44 -15.09
CA GLU A 110 9.92 -19.14 -15.48
C GLU A 110 8.43 -19.18 -15.81
N SER A 111 7.81 -20.36 -15.75
CA SER A 111 6.40 -20.61 -16.08
C SER A 111 5.77 -21.66 -15.16
N PHE A 112 4.45 -21.73 -15.16
CA PHE A 112 3.67 -22.79 -14.54
C PHE A 112 2.54 -23.21 -15.48
N VAL A 113 2.07 -24.44 -15.35
CA VAL A 113 0.98 -24.97 -16.18
C VAL A 113 -0.33 -24.84 -15.40
N ASP A 114 -1.36 -24.32 -16.06
CA ASP A 114 -2.70 -24.25 -15.50
C ASP A 114 -3.49 -25.56 -15.68
N ASN A 115 -4.65 -25.66 -15.05
CA ASN A 115 -5.53 -26.83 -15.08
C ASN A 115 -6.08 -27.12 -16.49
N ALA A 116 -5.95 -26.17 -17.44
CA ALA A 116 -6.28 -26.36 -18.85
C ALA A 116 -5.08 -26.84 -19.69
N GLY A 117 -3.92 -27.04 -19.07
CA GLY A 117 -2.67 -27.46 -19.72
C GLY A 117 -1.94 -26.32 -20.44
N ALA A 118 -2.31 -25.06 -20.20
CA ALA A 118 -1.63 -23.92 -20.81
C ALA A 118 -0.51 -23.40 -19.92
N GLU A 119 0.63 -23.06 -20.53
CA GLU A 119 1.75 -22.44 -19.84
C GLU A 119 1.47 -20.96 -19.59
N GLN A 120 1.57 -20.57 -18.33
CA GLN A 120 1.46 -19.20 -17.86
C GLN A 120 2.82 -18.70 -17.38
N PRO A 121 3.22 -17.45 -17.68
CA PRO A 121 4.46 -16.89 -17.19
C PRO A 121 4.42 -16.79 -15.66
N LEU A 122 5.52 -17.09 -14.98
CA LEU A 122 5.60 -17.00 -13.53
C LEU A 122 5.82 -15.56 -13.10
N SER A 123 4.76 -14.94 -12.58
CA SER A 123 4.80 -13.57 -12.07
C SER A 123 3.82 -13.44 -10.91
N ARG A 124 4.02 -12.45 -10.04
CA ARG A 124 3.07 -12.18 -8.93
C ARG A 124 1.63 -12.04 -9.44
N LYS A 125 1.45 -11.31 -10.55
CA LYS A 125 0.12 -11.06 -11.12
C LYS A 125 -0.52 -12.35 -11.63
N SER A 126 0.21 -13.17 -12.40
CA SER A 126 -0.32 -14.42 -12.95
C SER A 126 -0.63 -15.43 -11.85
N VAL A 127 0.22 -15.53 -10.81
CA VAL A 127 -0.04 -16.37 -9.63
C VAL A 127 -1.30 -15.93 -8.88
N ILE A 128 -1.43 -14.63 -8.58
CA ILE A 128 -2.62 -14.09 -7.91
C ILE A 128 -3.87 -14.37 -8.74
N THR A 129 -3.83 -14.10 -10.05
CA THR A 129 -4.94 -14.36 -10.96
C THR A 129 -5.30 -15.84 -11.01
N ALA A 130 -4.31 -16.74 -11.08
CA ALA A 130 -4.56 -18.17 -11.12
C ALA A 130 -5.20 -18.70 -9.83
N LEU A 131 -4.75 -18.22 -8.67
CA LEU A 131 -5.33 -18.56 -7.37
C LEU A 131 -6.74 -17.98 -7.20
N GLN A 132 -6.99 -16.74 -7.64
CA GLN A 132 -8.31 -16.12 -7.58
C GLN A 132 -9.33 -16.82 -8.48
N GLN A 133 -8.90 -17.26 -9.66
CA GLN A 133 -9.75 -17.93 -10.64
C GLN A 133 -9.80 -19.45 -10.45
N GLN A 134 -9.02 -19.99 -9.50
CA GLN A 134 -8.85 -21.43 -9.27
C GLN A 134 -8.47 -22.18 -10.56
N THR A 135 -7.63 -21.57 -11.38
CA THR A 135 -7.14 -22.16 -12.63
C THR A 135 -5.82 -22.90 -12.46
N ALA A 136 -5.14 -22.77 -11.32
CA ALA A 136 -3.96 -23.55 -10.94
C ALA A 136 -3.82 -23.60 -9.41
N PHE A 137 -2.83 -24.36 -8.92
CA PHE A 137 -2.49 -24.49 -7.50
C PHE A 137 -3.64 -25.08 -6.66
N ASP A 138 -4.05 -26.30 -7.00
CA ASP A 138 -5.15 -26.98 -6.31
C ASP A 138 -4.88 -27.12 -4.80
N GLY A 139 -5.91 -26.83 -4.00
CA GLY A 139 -5.86 -26.85 -2.54
C GLY A 139 -5.33 -25.57 -1.89
N TYR A 140 -4.88 -24.58 -2.68
CA TYR A 140 -4.54 -23.25 -2.18
C TYR A 140 -5.73 -22.30 -2.30
N SER A 141 -5.77 -21.32 -1.40
CA SER A 141 -6.75 -20.23 -1.38
C SER A 141 -6.03 -18.90 -1.26
N ILE A 142 -6.65 -17.82 -1.74
CA ILE A 142 -6.10 -16.48 -1.67
C ILE A 142 -7.14 -15.48 -1.20
N ALA A 143 -6.75 -14.57 -0.32
CA ALA A 143 -7.57 -13.45 0.13
C ALA A 143 -6.77 -12.15 0.07
N GLN A 144 -7.42 -11.04 -0.29
CA GLN A 144 -6.83 -9.72 -0.13
C GLN A 144 -6.89 -9.32 1.34
N GLN A 145 -5.79 -8.81 1.87
CA GLN A 145 -5.68 -8.32 3.25
C GLN A 145 -6.30 -6.93 3.41
#